data_AF-A0AAP8KKC1-F1
#
_entry.id   AF-A0AAP8KKC1-F1
#
_cell.length_a   1.000
_cell.length_b   1.000
_cell.length_c   1.000
_cell.angle_alpha   90.00
_cell.angle_beta   90.00
_cell.angle_gamma   90.00
#
_symmetry.space_group_name_H-M   'P 1'
#
loop_
_entity.id
_entity.type
_entity.pdbx_description
1 polymer ?
#
loop_
_entity_poly.entity_id
_entity_poly.type
_entity_poly.pdbx_seq_one_letter_code
_entity_poly.pdbx_strand_id
1 'polypeptide(L)'
;AYRHDVHSVRNFQEQINVAARMRDWLEGSTLTTRQAEIRVQDAYTLRCIPQIHGASFQVFNYVKQQLEFEMNAANDNPLIFEEANETFVISGGNFHGQPIAFALDHLKLGVSELANVSERRLERLVNPQLNG
;
A
#
# COMPACT_ATOMS: atom_id res chain seq x y z
N ALA A 1 5.89 -13.89 13.83
CA ALA A 1 5.57 -13.49 12.45
C ALA A 1 6.37 -12.26 12.00
N TYR A 2 6.51 -11.22 12.83
CA TYR A 2 7.00 -9.90 12.40
C TYR A 2 8.50 -9.66 12.56
N ARG A 3 9.32 -10.70 12.76
CA ARG A 3 10.78 -10.54 12.96
C ARG A 3 11.42 -9.96 11.69
N HIS A 4 12.34 -9.02 11.87
CA HIS A 4 13.05 -8.36 10.76
C HIS A 4 13.64 -9.36 9.75
N ASP A 5 14.31 -10.41 10.24
CA ASP A 5 14.97 -11.44 9.42
C ASP A 5 14.05 -12.10 8.40
N VAL A 6 12.77 -12.30 8.75
CA VAL A 6 11.76 -12.90 7.85
C VAL A 6 11.44 -11.97 6.69
N HIS A 7 11.46 -10.66 6.93
CA HIS A 7 11.05 -9.66 5.96
C HIS A 7 12.21 -9.13 5.13
N SER A 8 13.41 -9.04 5.70
CA SER A 8 14.62 -8.60 4.99
C SER A 8 14.98 -9.57 3.86
N VAL A 9 14.88 -10.88 4.08
CA VAL A 9 15.19 -11.90 3.06
C VAL A 9 14.22 -11.90 1.87
N ARG A 10 13.02 -11.32 2.02
CA ARG A 10 12.07 -11.16 0.92
C ARG A 10 12.39 -9.95 0.03
N ASN A 11 13.27 -9.06 0.46
CA ASN A 11 13.70 -7.87 -0.29
C ASN A 11 12.53 -6.99 -0.77
N PHE A 12 11.57 -6.73 0.12
CA PHE A 12 10.41 -5.89 -0.18
C PHE A 12 10.21 -4.82 0.90
N GLN A 13 10.55 -3.57 0.56
CA GLN A 13 10.72 -2.50 1.54
C GLN A 13 9.43 -2.17 2.29
N GLU A 14 8.29 -2.11 1.60
CA GLU A 14 7.00 -1.81 2.20
C GLU A 14 6.59 -2.88 3.21
N GLN A 15 6.86 -4.14 2.91
CA GLN A 15 6.65 -5.24 3.85
C GLN A 15 7.57 -5.11 5.08
N ILE A 16 8.85 -4.77 4.88
CA ILE A 16 9.81 -4.55 5.99
C ILE A 16 9.29 -3.42 6.89
N ASN A 17 8.82 -2.32 6.30
CA ASN A 17 8.27 -1.16 7.01
C ASN A 17 7.01 -1.52 7.81
N VAL A 18 6.08 -2.30 7.24
CA VAL A 18 4.90 -2.78 7.99
C VAL A 18 5.33 -3.66 9.15
N ALA A 19 6.25 -4.60 8.93
CA ALA A 19 6.73 -5.47 10.01
C ALA A 19 7.40 -4.68 11.13
N ALA A 20 8.17 -3.63 10.81
CA ALA A 20 8.74 -2.73 11.80
C ALA A 20 7.65 -2.05 12.64
N ARG A 21 6.68 -1.40 12.00
CA ARG A 21 5.54 -0.78 12.70
C ARG A 21 4.78 -1.74 13.60
N MET A 22 4.56 -2.98 13.14
CA MET A 22 3.90 -4.01 13.96
C MET A 22 4.73 -4.38 15.19
N ARG A 23 6.07 -4.44 15.09
CA ARG A 23 6.92 -4.67 16.26
C ARG A 23 6.87 -3.48 17.22
N ASP A 24 6.93 -2.27 16.71
CA ASP A 24 6.89 -1.03 17.51
C ASP A 24 5.56 -0.92 18.27
N TRP A 25 4.43 -1.19 17.60
CA TRP A 25 3.10 -1.15 18.24
C TRP A 25 2.86 -2.26 19.26
N LEU A 26 3.58 -3.38 19.16
CA LEU A 26 3.43 -4.52 20.07
C LEU A 26 4.50 -4.56 21.16
N GLU A 27 5.43 -3.60 21.16
CA GLU A 27 6.51 -3.55 22.14
C GLU A 27 5.94 -3.44 23.57
N GLY A 28 6.41 -4.30 24.47
CA GLY A 28 5.96 -4.35 25.86
C GLY A 28 4.55 -4.94 26.09
N SER A 29 3.83 -5.35 25.04
CA SER A 29 2.49 -5.90 25.19
C SER A 29 2.49 -7.28 25.85
N THR A 30 1.70 -7.41 26.93
CA THR A 30 1.42 -8.70 27.60
C THR A 30 0.26 -9.46 26.95
N LEU A 31 -0.31 -8.94 25.86
CA LEU A 31 -1.43 -9.54 25.12
C LEU A 31 -0.99 -10.23 23.82
N THR A 32 0.29 -10.63 23.75
CA THR A 32 0.86 -11.37 22.62
C THR A 32 1.41 -12.70 23.10
N THR A 33 1.52 -13.65 22.17
CA THR A 33 2.09 -14.97 22.43
C THR A 33 3.29 -15.22 21.54
N ARG A 34 4.15 -16.14 21.97
CA ARG A 34 5.25 -16.66 21.18
C ARG A 34 4.77 -17.85 20.35
N GLN A 35 5.51 -18.12 19.27
CA GLN A 35 5.23 -19.29 18.44
C GLN A 35 5.22 -20.56 19.31
N ALA A 36 4.20 -21.40 19.12
CA ALA A 36 3.98 -22.63 19.88
C ALA A 36 3.68 -22.47 21.39
N GLU A 37 3.46 -21.25 21.89
CA GLU A 37 3.02 -21.04 23.29
C GLU A 37 1.57 -21.50 23.50
N ILE A 38 0.66 -21.05 22.63
CA ILE A 38 -0.76 -21.47 22.63
C ILE A 38 -1.09 -22.29 21.37
N ARG A 39 -0.47 -21.95 20.24
CA ARG A 39 -0.73 -22.56 18.93
C ARG A 39 0.53 -22.60 18.09
N VAL A 40 0.64 -23.60 17.22
CA VAL A 40 1.81 -23.80 16.34
C VAL A 40 1.97 -22.62 15.37
N GLN A 41 0.86 -22.13 14.81
CA GLN A 41 0.85 -20.98 13.91
C GLN A 41 -0.35 -20.08 14.18
N ASP A 42 -0.15 -18.77 14.04
CA ASP A 42 -1.25 -17.82 13.95
C ASP A 42 -1.97 -17.96 12.60
N ALA A 43 -3.25 -17.57 12.62
CA ALA A 43 -4.04 -17.42 11.42
C ALA A 43 -3.37 -16.50 10.40
N TYR A 44 -3.60 -16.82 9.12
CA TYR A 44 -3.03 -16.08 7.99
C TYR A 44 -3.33 -14.57 8.07
N THR A 45 -4.54 -14.20 8.49
CA THR A 45 -5.01 -12.80 8.61
C THR A 45 -4.21 -11.95 9.60
N LEU A 46 -3.51 -12.58 10.55
CA LEU A 46 -2.57 -11.96 11.48
C LEU A 46 -1.12 -12.13 11.03
N ARG A 47 -0.74 -13.37 10.66
CA ARG A 47 0.62 -13.73 10.31
C ARG A 47 1.12 -13.02 9.05
N CYS A 48 0.22 -12.74 8.11
CA CYS A 48 0.53 -12.16 6.82
C CYS A 48 0.25 -10.65 6.72
N ILE A 49 0.06 -9.96 7.86
CA ILE A 49 -0.10 -8.50 7.90
C ILE A 49 1.02 -7.79 7.12
N PRO A 50 2.33 -8.05 7.36
CA PRO A 50 3.39 -7.38 6.61
C PRO A 50 3.32 -7.59 5.10
N GLN A 51 3.01 -8.81 4.68
CA GLN A 51 2.98 -9.21 3.28
C GLN A 51 1.83 -8.52 2.55
N ILE A 52 0.62 -8.57 3.13
CA ILE A 52 -0.60 -8.04 2.51
C ILE A 52 -0.59 -6.52 2.55
N HIS A 53 -0.35 -5.94 3.73
CA HIS A 53 -0.34 -4.49 3.87
C HIS A 53 0.84 -3.87 3.13
N GLY A 54 2.00 -4.54 3.10
CA GLY A 54 3.15 -4.08 2.33
C GLY A 54 2.83 -3.95 0.83
N ALA A 55 2.13 -4.93 0.27
CA ALA A 55 1.64 -4.85 -1.11
C ALA A 55 0.65 -3.68 -1.30
N SER A 56 -0.30 -3.49 -0.38
CA SER A 56 -1.21 -2.33 -0.43
C SER A 56 -0.47 -0.99 -0.36
N PHE A 57 0.56 -0.87 0.49
CA PHE A 57 1.39 0.33 0.58
C PHE A 57 2.17 0.61 -0.71
N GLN A 58 2.65 -0.42 -1.41
CA GLN A 58 3.28 -0.24 -2.72
C GLN A 58 2.30 0.37 -3.73
N VAL A 59 1.06 -0.13 -3.77
CA VAL A 59 0.00 0.45 -4.60
C VAL A 59 -0.23 1.91 -4.24
N PHE A 60 -0.35 2.23 -2.95
CA PHE A 60 -0.60 3.60 -2.51
C PHE A 60 0.56 4.54 -2.87
N ASN A 61 1.80 4.08 -2.75
CA ASN A 61 2.98 4.85 -3.14
C ASN A 61 3.01 5.12 -4.65
N TYR A 62 2.71 4.12 -5.47
CA TYR A 62 2.59 4.29 -6.92
C TYR A 62 1.50 5.30 -7.29
N VAL A 63 0.30 5.16 -6.72
CA VAL A 63 -0.83 6.06 -6.99
C VAL A 63 -0.51 7.49 -6.56
N LYS A 64 0.07 7.65 -5.37
CA LYS A 64 0.54 8.94 -4.87
C LYS A 64 1.49 9.58 -5.88
N GLN A 65 2.48 8.85 -6.37
CA GLN A 65 3.45 9.35 -7.33
C GLN A 65 2.79 9.80 -8.64
N GLN A 66 1.85 9.03 -9.18
CA GLN A 66 1.14 9.41 -10.42
C GLN A 66 0.31 10.69 -10.22
N LEU A 67 -0.38 10.81 -9.07
CA LEU A 67 -1.12 12.02 -8.74
C LEU A 67 -0.19 13.22 -8.55
N GLU A 68 0.98 13.03 -7.92
CA GLU A 68 2.00 14.08 -7.76
C GLU A 68 2.54 14.56 -9.12
N PHE A 69 2.69 13.67 -10.11
CA PHE A 69 3.05 14.10 -11.46
C PHE A 69 1.92 14.90 -12.13
N GLU A 70 0.68 14.40 -12.11
CA GLU A 70 -0.44 15.04 -12.79
C GLU A 70 -0.80 16.40 -12.19
N MET A 71 -0.82 16.51 -10.86
CA MET A 71 -1.18 17.77 -10.20
C MET A 71 -0.16 18.89 -10.44
N ASN A 72 1.05 18.55 -10.87
CA ASN A 72 2.13 19.48 -11.20
C ASN A 72 2.37 19.58 -12.72
N ALA A 73 1.50 19.01 -13.55
CA ALA A 73 1.62 19.06 -15.01
C ALA A 73 0.82 20.22 -15.62
N ALA A 74 1.32 20.76 -16.75
CA ALA A 74 0.52 21.57 -17.65
C ALA A 74 -0.29 20.64 -18.57
N ASN A 75 -1.56 20.43 -18.22
CA ASN A 75 -2.47 19.51 -18.89
C ASN A 75 -3.64 20.22 -19.61
N ASP A 76 -3.56 21.54 -19.77
CA ASP A 76 -4.39 22.33 -20.66
C ASP A 76 -3.95 22.17 -22.13
N ASN A 77 -4.71 22.79 -23.05
CA ASN A 77 -4.38 22.79 -24.46
C ASN A 77 -5.04 23.99 -25.19
N PRO A 78 -4.31 24.72 -26.07
CA PRO A 78 -2.92 24.51 -26.46
C PRO A 78 -1.90 24.97 -25.42
N LEU A 79 -0.69 24.41 -25.46
CA LEU A 79 0.42 24.83 -24.62
C LEU A 79 1.17 25.99 -25.27
N ILE A 80 1.59 26.94 -24.44
CA ILE A 80 2.34 28.13 -24.85
C ILE A 80 3.76 28.02 -24.29
N PHE A 81 4.75 28.22 -25.16
CA PHE A 81 6.17 28.18 -24.80
C PHE A 81 6.83 29.49 -25.16
N GLU A 82 7.73 29.95 -24.28
CA GLU A 82 8.58 31.12 -24.51
C GLU A 82 10.04 30.65 -24.53
N GLU A 83 10.72 30.83 -25.66
CA GLU A 83 12.16 30.60 -25.80
C GLU A 83 12.85 31.87 -26.28
N ALA A 84 13.72 32.45 -25.43
CA ALA A 84 14.55 33.64 -25.68
C ALA A 84 13.82 34.85 -26.30
N ASN A 85 13.53 34.81 -27.60
CA ASN A 85 12.88 35.88 -28.37
C ASN A 85 11.65 35.40 -29.17
N GLU A 86 11.22 34.15 -28.98
CA GLU A 86 10.10 33.55 -29.71
C GLU A 86 9.08 32.97 -28.74
N THR A 87 7.80 33.22 -29.04
CA THR A 87 6.68 32.56 -28.40
C THR A 87 6.03 31.64 -29.43
N PHE A 88 5.84 30.38 -29.08
CA PHE A 88 5.15 29.42 -29.95
C PHE A 88 4.08 28.65 -29.20
N VAL A 89 3.05 28.25 -29.95
CA VAL A 89 1.84 27.61 -29.43
C VAL A 89 1.76 26.21 -30.02
N ILE A 90 1.70 25.19 -29.18
CA ILE A 90 1.62 23.78 -29.58
C ILE A 90 0.28 23.21 -29.16
N SER A 91 -0.48 22.67 -30.12
CA SER A 91 -1.63 21.81 -29.83
C SER A 91 -1.14 20.39 -29.58
N GLY A 92 -1.35 19.89 -28.36
CA GLY A 92 -0.95 18.57 -27.89
C GLY A 92 -2.12 17.79 -27.26
N GLY A 93 -1.78 16.83 -26.39
CA GLY A 93 -2.73 15.89 -25.79
C GLY A 93 -2.58 15.68 -24.29
N ASN A 94 -1.90 16.58 -23.58
CA ASN A 94 -1.61 16.42 -22.15
C ASN A 94 -2.87 16.33 -21.27
N PHE A 95 -4.03 16.82 -21.75
CA PHE A 95 -5.32 16.68 -21.07
C PHE A 95 -5.82 15.23 -20.95
N HIS A 96 -5.22 14.28 -21.67
CA HIS A 96 -5.67 12.89 -21.65
C HIS A 96 -5.16 12.16 -20.39
N GLY A 97 -6.01 12.04 -19.37
CA GLY A 97 -5.68 11.45 -18.05
C GLY A 97 -5.49 9.92 -18.00
N GLN A 98 -4.93 9.28 -19.04
CA GLN A 98 -4.70 7.83 -19.06
C GLN A 98 -3.82 7.33 -17.90
N PRO A 99 -2.72 8.02 -17.53
CA PRO A 99 -1.90 7.59 -16.40
C PRO A 99 -2.67 7.55 -15.08
N ILE A 100 -3.53 8.56 -14.84
CA ILE A 100 -4.38 8.62 -13.64
C ILE A 100 -5.47 7.54 -13.68
N ALA A 101 -6.07 7.26 -14.84
CA ALA A 101 -7.04 6.18 -14.97
C ALA A 101 -6.44 4.83 -14.51
N PHE A 102 -5.23 4.49 -15.00
CA PHE A 102 -4.54 3.26 -14.57
C PHE A 102 -4.13 3.28 -13.10
N ALA A 103 -3.68 4.43 -12.57
CA ALA A 103 -3.37 4.56 -11.16
C ALA A 103 -4.61 4.28 -10.30
N LEU A 104 -5.76 4.86 -10.63
CA LEU A 104 -6.99 4.68 -9.86
C LEU A 104 -7.57 3.27 -9.99
N ASP A 105 -7.42 2.61 -11.14
CA ASP A 105 -7.78 1.20 -11.25
C ASP A 105 -6.89 0.30 -10.38
N HIS A 106 -5.59 0.60 -10.30
CA HIS A 106 -4.69 -0.08 -9.36
C HIS A 106 -5.10 0.21 -7.90
N LEU A 107 -5.47 1.45 -7.58
CA LEU A 107 -5.94 1.83 -6.25
C LEU A 107 -7.16 1.01 -5.82
N LYS A 108 -8.12 0.78 -6.72
CA LYS A 108 -9.30 -0.07 -6.44
C LYS A 108 -8.89 -1.45 -5.95
N LEU A 109 -7.90 -2.08 -6.60
CA LEU A 109 -7.36 -3.38 -6.18
C LEU A 109 -6.70 -3.29 -4.80
N GLY A 110 -5.81 -2.30 -4.60
CA GLY A 110 -5.09 -2.12 -3.35
C GLY A 110 -5.99 -1.91 -2.13
N VAL A 111 -7.06 -1.11 -2.30
CA VAL A 111 -8.08 -0.86 -1.25
C VAL A 111 -8.94 -2.09 -1.01
N SER A 112 -9.37 -2.80 -2.07
CA SER A 112 -10.16 -4.03 -1.95
C SER A 112 -9.45 -5.09 -1.12
N GLU A 113 -8.17 -5.34 -1.38
CA GLU A 113 -7.38 -6.33 -0.64
C GLU A 113 -7.19 -5.93 0.84
N LEU A 114 -6.98 -4.64 1.11
CA LEU A 114 -6.85 -4.14 2.48
C LEU A 114 -8.17 -4.29 3.25
N ALA A 115 -9.30 -3.96 2.61
CA ALA A 115 -10.62 -4.13 3.18
C ALA A 115 -10.95 -5.62 3.43
N ASN A 116 -10.65 -6.49 2.46
CA ASN A 116 -10.87 -7.93 2.57
C ASN A 116 -10.16 -8.52 3.80
N VAL A 117 -8.84 -8.28 3.94
CA VAL A 117 -8.10 -8.84 5.07
C VAL A 117 -8.53 -8.21 6.41
N SER A 118 -9.00 -6.96 6.41
CA SER A 118 -9.57 -6.33 7.61
C SER A 118 -10.86 -7.02 8.03
N GLU A 119 -11.75 -7.28 7.09
CA GLU A 119 -13.00 -7.99 7.35
C GLU A 119 -12.75 -9.42 7.83
N ARG A 120 -11.78 -10.14 7.24
CA ARG A 120 -11.38 -11.48 7.74
C ARG A 120 -10.81 -11.45 9.17
N ARG A 121 -10.24 -10.33 9.63
CA ARG A 121 -9.84 -10.17 11.05
C ARG A 121 -11.05 -9.90 11.95
N LEU A 122 -12.05 -9.15 11.47
CA LEU A 122 -13.30 -8.95 12.21
C LEU A 122 -14.07 -10.25 12.37
N GLU A 123 -14.22 -11.03 11.29
CA GLU A 123 -14.84 -12.36 11.34
C GLU A 123 -14.17 -13.24 12.38
N ARG A 124 -12.82 -13.29 12.36
CA ARG A 124 -12.06 -14.04 13.35
C ARG A 124 -12.33 -13.58 14.77
N LEU A 125 -12.50 -12.27 15.01
CA LEU A 125 -12.73 -11.71 16.35
C LEU A 125 -14.11 -12.10 16.91
N VAL A 126 -15.13 -12.09 16.07
CA VAL A 126 -16.53 -12.31 16.50
C VAL A 126 -16.98 -13.77 16.41
N ASN A 127 -16.25 -14.61 15.68
CA ASN A 127 -16.56 -16.03 15.53
C ASN A 127 -15.93 -16.86 16.67
N PRO A 128 -16.74 -17.48 17.56
CA PRO A 128 -16.24 -18.29 18.68
C PRO A 128 -15.40 -19.51 18.27
N GLN A 129 -15.54 -19.96 17.01
CA GLN A 129 -14.73 -21.07 16.48
C GLN A 129 -13.31 -20.62 16.09
N LEU A 130 -13.05 -19.31 16.03
CA LEU A 130 -11.79 -18.76 15.52
C LEU A 130 -11.11 -17.77 16.49
N ASN A 131 -11.81 -17.22 17.48
CA ASN A 131 -11.28 -16.19 18.39
C ASN A 131 -10.56 -16.73 19.63
N GLY A 132 -10.46 -18.05 19.79
CA GLY A 132 -9.70 -18.73 20.85
C GLY A 132 -8.88 -19.90 20.32
#